data_AF-A8NZQ5-F1
#
_entry.id   AF-A8NZQ5-F1
#
_cell.length_a   1.000
_cell.length_b   1.000
_cell.length_c   1.000
_cell.angle_alpha   90.00
_cell.angle_beta   90.00
_cell.angle_gamma   90.00
#
_symmetry.space_group_name_H-M   'P 1'
#
loop_
_entity.id
_entity.type
_entity.pdbx_description
1 polymer ?
#
loop_
_entity_poly.entity_id
_entity_poly.type
_entity_poly.pdbx_seq_one_letter_code
_entity_poly.pdbx_strand_id
1 'polypeptide(L)'
;MSSHIIASFQPAKERLVSLLKEVNQLEIKSPDPSMTIEEKEDFYVIRKRVLEDKLRRIQLCVTTLESINDKWFTYTQQIVTMKRREEEEEKYKPVTEGDQGIFQLLHEGKEAVITLTMHKDEVDQNLKQLSKELTNKQTKEEAKFTLSSNTNVNLPHLSLPTFDGDPRQWRQFWSSFNAAVHTQAIPEIQKLNYLYSCLKGKALQAISGYDIAPENYEVIRKLLNEKYGDHSINEYYAS
;
A
#
# COMPACT_ATOMS: atom_id res chain seq x y z
N MET A 1 20.40 33.60 34.22
CA MET A 1 20.45 33.12 32.83
C MET A 1 20.48 31.60 32.81
N SER A 2 21.42 30.95 33.52
CA SER A 2 21.44 29.49 33.71
C SER A 2 20.14 28.91 34.28
N SER A 3 19.54 29.53 35.30
CA SER A 3 18.30 29.03 35.91
C SER A 3 17.13 28.95 34.91
N HIS A 4 17.10 29.86 33.93
CA HIS A 4 16.10 29.83 32.85
C HIS A 4 16.42 28.71 31.84
N ILE A 5 17.70 28.48 31.53
CA ILE A 5 18.12 27.36 30.67
C ILE A 5 17.77 26.03 31.34
N ILE A 6 18.08 25.87 32.64
CA ILE A 6 17.75 24.70 33.45
C ILE A 6 16.23 24.49 33.50
N ALA A 7 15.44 25.54 33.76
CA ALA A 7 13.99 25.44 33.77
C ALA A 7 13.41 25.00 32.42
N SER A 8 14.04 25.40 31.30
CA SER A 8 13.60 25.00 29.96
C SER A 8 13.80 23.51 29.65
N PHE A 9 14.61 22.80 30.44
CA PHE A 9 14.85 21.36 30.32
C PHE A 9 13.61 20.52 30.66
N GLN A 10 12.88 20.93 31.69
CA GLN A 10 11.87 20.11 32.35
C GLN A 10 10.75 19.63 31.42
N PRO A 11 10.15 20.47 30.54
CA PRO A 11 9.08 20.01 29.67
C PRO A 11 9.52 18.96 28.64
N ALA A 12 10.72 19.09 28.09
CA ALA A 12 11.25 18.13 27.13
C ALA A 12 11.69 16.82 27.81
N LYS A 13 12.23 16.92 29.03
CA LYS A 13 12.57 15.78 29.89
C LYS A 13 11.34 14.92 30.18
N GLU A 14 10.29 15.53 30.72
CA GLU A 14 9.06 14.82 31.12
C GLU A 14 8.38 14.12 29.93
N ARG A 15 8.34 14.80 28.78
CA ARG A 15 7.83 14.21 27.53
C ARG A 15 8.65 13.01 27.08
N LEU A 16 9.98 13.13 27.08
CA LEU A 16 10.85 12.03 26.67
C LEU A 16 10.68 10.81 27.59
N VAL A 17 10.66 11.03 28.91
CA VAL A 17 10.41 9.96 29.89
C VAL A 17 9.08 9.27 29.64
N SER A 18 8.00 10.02 29.35
CA SER A 18 6.70 9.43 29.02
C SER A 18 6.76 8.60 27.74
N LEU A 19 7.37 9.13 26.68
CA LEU A 19 7.49 8.45 25.39
C LEU A 19 8.30 7.16 25.50
N LEU A 20 9.39 7.17 26.27
CA LEU A 20 10.22 5.98 26.50
C LEU A 20 9.43 4.88 27.22
N LYS A 21 8.61 5.23 28.21
CA LYS A 21 7.69 4.28 28.86
C LYS A 21 6.69 3.68 27.87
N GLU A 22 6.10 4.51 27.01
CA GLU A 22 5.19 4.04 25.98
C GLU A 22 5.89 3.10 24.97
N VAL A 23 7.12 3.41 24.57
CA VAL A 23 7.90 2.56 23.66
C VAL A 23 8.21 1.20 24.29
N ASN A 24 8.59 1.17 25.57
CA ASN A 24 8.84 -0.08 26.28
C ASN A 24 7.59 -0.96 26.44
N GLN A 25 6.39 -0.37 26.32
CA GLN A 25 5.11 -1.08 26.36
C GLN A 25 4.58 -1.46 24.97
N LEU A 26 5.24 -1.04 23.88
CA LEU A 26 4.82 -1.40 22.52
C LEU A 26 5.09 -2.87 22.27
N GLU A 27 4.04 -3.68 22.29
CA GLU A 27 4.13 -5.04 21.79
C GLU A 27 4.29 -5.04 20.26
N ILE A 28 5.28 -5.79 19.77
CA ILE A 28 5.47 -6.06 18.35
C ILE A 28 4.76 -7.38 18.06
N LYS A 29 3.45 -7.31 17.89
CA LYS A 29 2.63 -8.46 17.52
C LYS A 29 2.53 -8.53 16.00
N SER A 30 2.75 -9.72 15.44
CA SER A 30 2.36 -10.01 14.06
C SER A 30 0.83 -10.04 13.95
N PRO A 31 0.25 -9.68 12.79
CA PRO A 31 -1.18 -9.83 12.56
C PRO A 31 -1.60 -11.31 12.68
N ASP A 32 -2.86 -11.54 13.04
CA ASP A 32 -3.40 -12.89 13.16
C ASP A 32 -3.28 -13.62 11.80
N PRO A 33 -2.80 -14.88 11.77
CA PRO A 33 -2.70 -15.65 10.54
C PRO A 33 -4.01 -15.73 9.75
N SER A 34 -5.16 -15.72 10.45
CA SER A 34 -6.51 -15.80 9.89
C SER A 34 -7.00 -14.52 9.21
N MET A 35 -6.34 -13.37 9.41
CA MET A 35 -6.70 -12.11 8.76
C MET A 35 -6.54 -12.19 7.24
N THR A 36 -7.43 -11.50 6.52
CA THR A 36 -7.35 -11.30 5.08
C THR A 36 -6.13 -10.45 4.71
N ILE A 37 -5.82 -10.37 3.42
CA ILE A 37 -4.70 -9.53 2.96
C ILE A 37 -4.97 -8.05 3.22
N GLU A 38 -6.20 -7.59 2.96
CA GLU A 38 -6.63 -6.21 3.19
C GLU A 38 -6.58 -5.85 4.68
N GLU A 39 -7.04 -6.75 5.56
CA GLU A 39 -6.95 -6.56 7.01
C GLU A 39 -5.51 -6.50 7.51
N LYS A 40 -4.61 -7.32 6.94
CA LYS A 40 -3.17 -7.29 7.24
C LYS A 40 -2.52 -5.99 6.75
N GLU A 41 -2.92 -5.49 5.59
CA GLU A 41 -2.45 -4.21 5.06
C GLU A 41 -2.85 -3.05 5.98
N ASP A 42 -4.12 -2.96 6.35
CA ASP A 42 -4.62 -1.94 7.30
C ASP A 42 -3.90 -2.02 8.65
N PHE A 43 -3.70 -3.24 9.17
CA PHE A 43 -2.93 -3.46 10.40
C PHE A 43 -1.53 -2.85 10.32
N TYR A 44 -0.77 -3.15 9.26
CA TYR A 44 0.58 -2.64 9.07
C TYR A 44 0.61 -1.14 8.80
N VAL A 45 -0.35 -0.59 8.06
CA VAL A 45 -0.46 0.87 7.81
C VAL A 45 -0.70 1.63 9.12
N ILE A 46 -1.63 1.16 9.96
CA ILE A 46 -1.89 1.76 11.27
C ILE A 46 -0.65 1.66 12.14
N ARG A 47 -0.02 0.47 12.19
CA ARG A 47 1.20 0.24 12.99
C ARG A 47 2.33 1.18 12.57
N LYS A 48 2.56 1.33 11.26
CA LYS A 48 3.56 2.25 10.69
C LYS A 48 3.32 3.68 11.15
N ARG A 49 2.08 4.17 11.08
CA ARG A 49 1.73 5.52 11.50
C ARG A 49 2.04 5.77 12.98
N VAL A 50 1.74 4.79 13.84
CA VAL A 50 2.06 4.87 15.28
C VAL A 50 3.57 4.91 15.52
N LEU A 51 4.33 4.05 14.84
CA LEU A 51 5.80 4.03 14.95
C LEU A 51 6.41 5.37 14.49
N GLU A 52 5.95 5.91 13.35
CA GLU A 52 6.43 7.18 12.81
C GLU A 52 6.11 8.37 13.72
N ASP A 53 4.92 8.42 14.32
CA ASP A 53 4.56 9.48 15.26
C ASP A 53 5.46 9.45 16.50
N LYS A 54 5.67 8.27 17.10
CA LYS A 54 6.56 8.12 18.26
C LYS A 54 8.01 8.48 17.93
N LEU A 55 8.53 8.03 16.78
CA LEU A 55 9.87 8.35 16.31
C LEU A 55 10.05 9.86 16.18
N ARG A 56 9.12 10.56 15.51
CA ARG A 56 9.16 12.03 15.37
C ARG A 56 9.17 12.74 16.72
N ARG A 57 8.31 12.31 17.67
CA ARG A 57 8.20 12.95 18.99
C ARG A 57 9.45 12.73 19.85
N ILE A 58 10.01 11.53 19.84
CA ILE A 58 11.25 11.22 20.57
C ILE A 58 12.40 12.02 19.97
N GLN A 59 12.56 12.03 18.64
CA GLN A 59 13.59 12.81 17.96
C GLN A 59 13.49 14.31 18.28
N LEU A 60 12.27 14.85 18.35
CA LEU A 60 12.04 16.24 18.74
C LEU A 60 12.51 16.51 20.19
N CYS A 61 12.19 15.61 21.13
CA CYS A 61 12.63 15.78 22.51
C CYS A 61 14.15 15.67 22.62
N VAL A 62 14.77 14.68 21.99
CA VAL A 62 16.24 14.47 21.98
C VAL A 62 16.94 15.72 21.45
N THR A 63 16.57 16.21 20.26
CA THR A 63 17.19 17.40 19.65
C THR A 63 16.97 18.67 20.47
N THR A 64 15.81 18.79 21.14
CA THR A 64 15.53 19.91 22.05
C THR A 64 16.45 19.86 23.28
N LEU A 65 16.62 18.69 23.89
CA LEU A 65 17.49 18.52 25.06
C LEU A 65 18.96 18.75 24.70
N GLU A 66 19.42 18.26 23.54
CA GLU A 66 20.76 18.55 23.00
C GLU A 66 20.96 20.06 22.83
N SER A 67 20.00 20.76 22.21
CA SER A 67 20.09 22.20 22.02
C SER A 67 20.12 22.98 23.34
N ILE A 68 19.36 22.55 24.35
CA ILE A 68 19.37 23.18 25.69
C ILE A 68 20.73 22.94 26.37
N ASN A 69 21.27 21.73 26.26
CA ASN A 69 22.60 21.39 26.78
C ASN A 69 23.70 22.24 26.13
N ASP A 70 23.67 22.38 24.81
CA ASP A 70 24.63 23.19 24.06
C ASP A 70 24.55 24.67 24.43
N LYS A 71 23.34 25.20 24.64
CA LYS A 71 23.14 26.57 25.14
C LYS A 71 23.72 26.75 26.52
N TRP A 72 23.52 25.78 27.43
CA TRP A 72 24.10 25.83 28.75
C TRP A 72 25.63 25.78 28.68
N PHE A 73 26.19 24.85 27.90
CA PHE A 73 27.63 24.72 27.71
C PHE A 73 28.26 26.01 27.15
N THR A 74 27.64 26.58 26.11
CA THR A 74 28.08 27.86 25.51
C THR A 74 28.04 28.99 26.53
N TYR A 75 26.97 29.09 27.33
CA TYR A 75 26.85 30.08 28.40
C TYR A 75 27.96 29.91 29.44
N THR A 76 28.20 28.69 29.90
CA THR A 76 29.22 28.37 30.92
C THR A 76 30.64 28.64 30.42
N GLN A 77 30.93 28.39 29.13
CA GLN A 77 32.22 28.71 28.51
C GLN A 77 32.52 30.22 28.43
N GLN A 78 31.50 31.07 28.34
CA GLN A 78 31.67 32.53 28.33
C GLN A 78 32.02 33.11 29.71
N ILE A 79 31.86 32.33 30.78
CA ILE A 79 32.20 32.75 32.14
C ILE A 79 33.72 32.70 32.30
N VAL A 80 34.33 33.88 32.44
CA VAL A 80 35.78 34.06 32.60
C VAL A 80 36.25 33.68 34.00
N THR A 81 35.46 33.95 35.03
CA THR A 81 35.83 33.67 36.43
C THR A 81 35.57 32.20 36.77
N MET A 82 36.61 31.47 37.17
CA MET A 82 36.52 30.05 37.55
C MET A 82 35.48 29.80 38.66
N LYS A 83 35.53 30.56 39.76
CA LYS A 83 34.58 30.43 40.88
C LYS A 83 33.11 30.54 40.43
N ARG A 84 32.82 31.50 39.55
CA ARG A 84 31.45 31.68 39.02
C ARG A 84 31.04 30.53 38.11
N ARG A 85 31.98 29.93 37.38
CA ARG A 85 31.72 28.76 36.53
C ARG A 85 31.35 27.55 37.38
N GLU A 86 32.12 27.28 38.44
CA GLU A 86 31.86 26.20 39.40
C GLU A 86 30.47 26.37 40.06
N GLU A 87 30.10 27.59 40.46
CA GLU A 87 28.77 27.89 41.00
C GLU A 87 27.62 27.59 40.01
N GLU A 88 27.85 27.76 38.69
CA GLU A 88 26.86 27.44 37.67
C GLU A 88 26.83 25.94 37.32
N GLU A 89 27.98 25.27 37.36
CA GLU A 89 28.10 23.80 37.23
C GLU A 89 27.35 23.07 38.36
N GLU A 90 27.50 23.52 39.60
CA GLU A 90 26.77 22.95 40.74
C GLU A 90 25.24 23.12 40.61
N LYS A 91 24.76 24.21 39.99
CA LYS A 91 23.33 24.38 39.69
C LYS A 91 22.84 23.44 38.59
N TYR A 92 23.73 23.02 37.68
CA TYR A 92 23.39 22.15 36.55
C TYR A 92 23.46 20.67 36.91
N LYS A 93 24.19 20.33 37.96
CA LYS A 93 24.38 18.96 38.48
C LYS A 93 23.07 18.13 38.59
N PRO A 94 21.93 18.66 39.08
CA PRO A 94 20.67 17.90 39.11
C PRO A 94 20.08 17.57 37.73
N VAL A 95 20.52 18.26 36.67
CA VAL A 95 20.12 17.98 35.28
C VAL A 95 20.93 16.80 34.72
N THR A 96 22.18 16.63 35.15
CA THR A 96 23.09 15.61 34.65
C THR A 96 23.07 14.31 35.45
N GLU A 97 22.78 14.38 36.74
CA GLU A 97 22.84 13.24 37.66
C GLU A 97 21.53 12.45 37.76
N GLY A 98 21.64 11.19 38.19
CA GLY A 98 20.54 10.27 38.43
C GLY A 98 20.06 9.52 37.18
N ASP A 99 19.13 8.59 37.40
CA ASP A 99 18.60 7.69 36.34
C ASP A 99 17.83 8.43 35.25
N GLN A 100 17.44 9.69 35.51
CA GLN A 100 16.81 10.58 34.54
C GLN A 100 17.68 11.82 34.24
N GLY A 101 19.00 11.66 34.38
CA GLY A 101 19.97 12.66 33.93
C GLY A 101 19.92 12.82 32.41
N ILE A 102 20.26 14.02 31.93
CA ILE A 102 20.17 14.37 30.51
C ILE A 102 20.91 13.37 29.61
N PHE A 103 22.12 12.97 29.97
CA PHE A 103 22.93 12.08 29.13
C PHE A 103 22.32 10.68 29.02
N GLN A 104 21.76 10.18 30.13
CA GLN A 104 21.05 8.90 30.14
C GLN A 104 19.78 8.96 29.27
N LEU A 105 18.98 10.02 29.43
CA LEU A 105 17.78 10.21 28.62
C LEU A 105 18.09 10.39 27.14
N LEU A 106 19.15 11.11 26.79
CA LEU A 106 19.59 11.26 25.40
C LEU A 106 20.03 9.93 24.80
N HIS A 107 20.76 9.12 25.58
CA HIS A 107 21.14 7.77 25.17
C HIS A 107 19.90 6.88 24.96
N GLU A 108 19.01 6.78 25.95
CA GLU A 108 17.78 6.00 25.85
C GLU A 108 16.87 6.48 24.71
N GLY A 109 16.79 7.79 24.49
CA GLY A 109 16.07 8.38 23.36
C GLY A 109 16.63 7.93 22.01
N LYS A 110 17.96 7.89 21.86
CA LYS A 110 18.62 7.42 20.63
C LYS A 110 18.44 5.92 20.41
N GLU A 111 18.56 5.11 21.46
CA GLU A 111 18.29 3.67 21.42
C GLU A 111 16.83 3.38 21.03
N ALA A 112 15.88 4.15 21.57
CA ALA A 112 14.48 4.04 21.19
C ALA A 112 14.25 4.42 19.72
N VAL A 113 14.93 5.44 19.20
CA VAL A 113 14.86 5.80 17.76
C VAL A 113 15.39 4.67 16.89
N ILE A 114 16.52 4.06 17.24
CA ILE A 114 17.08 2.91 16.50
C ILE A 114 16.06 1.76 16.50
N THR A 115 15.56 1.40 17.68
CA THR A 115 14.58 0.33 17.85
C THR A 115 13.32 0.58 17.02
N LEU A 116 12.72 1.77 17.12
CA LEU A 116 11.52 2.12 16.34
C LEU A 116 11.78 2.13 14.83
N THR A 117 12.98 2.54 14.40
CA THR A 117 13.38 2.53 12.99
C THR A 117 13.42 1.10 12.46
N MET A 118 14.03 0.16 13.20
CA MET A 118 14.06 -1.25 12.82
C MET A 118 12.66 -1.83 12.64
N HIS A 119 11.75 -1.57 13.58
CA HIS A 119 10.37 -2.04 13.50
C HIS A 119 9.60 -1.41 12.34
N LYS A 120 9.86 -0.13 12.04
CA LYS A 120 9.27 0.54 10.89
C LYS A 120 9.73 -0.11 9.59
N ASP A 121 11.03 -0.41 9.48
CA ASP A 121 11.60 -1.05 8.29
C ASP A 121 11.04 -2.47 8.11
N GLU A 122 10.83 -3.21 9.19
CA GLU A 122 10.16 -4.52 9.16
C GLU A 122 8.71 -4.40 8.65
N VAL A 123 7.94 -3.43 9.16
CA VAL A 123 6.58 -3.16 8.68
C VAL A 123 6.58 -2.79 7.19
N ASP A 124 7.54 -1.98 6.74
CA ASP A 124 7.70 -1.61 5.33
C ASP A 124 8.05 -2.82 4.45
N GLN A 125 8.85 -3.77 4.95
CA GLN A 125 9.14 -5.02 4.26
C GLN A 125 7.88 -5.90 4.16
N ASN A 126 7.12 -6.02 5.25
CA ASN A 126 5.88 -6.80 5.27
C ASN A 126 4.82 -6.24 4.32
N LEU A 127 4.66 -4.91 4.25
CA LEU A 127 3.78 -4.26 3.28
C LEU A 127 4.21 -4.53 1.82
N LYS A 128 5.53 -4.49 1.55
CA LYS A 128 6.07 -4.85 0.22
C LYS A 128 5.87 -6.33 -0.12
N GLN A 129 5.85 -7.22 0.88
CA GLN A 129 5.56 -8.63 0.65
C GLN A 129 4.07 -8.85 0.36
N LEU A 130 3.17 -8.24 1.13
CA LEU A 130 1.73 -8.31 0.90
C LEU A 130 1.35 -7.83 -0.51
N SER A 131 1.92 -6.71 -0.96
CA SER A 131 1.66 -6.21 -2.31
C SER A 131 2.12 -7.18 -3.39
N LYS A 132 3.26 -7.86 -3.21
CA LYS A 132 3.71 -8.94 -4.11
C LYS A 132 2.79 -10.17 -4.06
N GLU A 133 2.26 -10.52 -2.89
CA GLU A 133 1.31 -11.63 -2.75
C GLU A 133 -0.01 -11.34 -3.46
N LEU A 134 -0.50 -10.10 -3.43
CA LEU A 134 -1.64 -9.64 -4.24
C LEU A 134 -1.36 -9.78 -5.73
N THR A 135 -0.20 -9.31 -6.19
CA THR A 135 0.18 -9.43 -7.61
C THR A 135 0.28 -10.89 -8.03
N ASN A 136 0.91 -11.74 -7.21
CA ASN A 136 1.10 -13.16 -7.50
C ASN A 136 -0.19 -13.99 -7.39
N LYS A 137 -1.13 -13.62 -6.51
CA LYS A 137 -2.47 -14.26 -6.44
C LYS A 137 -3.28 -13.95 -7.69
N GLN A 138 -3.23 -12.72 -8.19
CA GLN A 138 -3.83 -12.38 -9.49
C GLN A 138 -3.23 -13.22 -10.62
N THR A 139 -1.90 -13.43 -10.64
CA THR A 139 -1.24 -14.29 -11.65
C THR A 139 -1.51 -15.80 -11.45
N LYS A 140 -1.75 -16.27 -10.22
CA LYS A 140 -2.03 -17.69 -9.91
C LYS A 140 -3.50 -18.08 -10.03
N GLU A 141 -4.44 -17.16 -9.81
CA GLU A 141 -5.86 -17.39 -10.09
C GLU A 141 -6.12 -17.47 -11.61
N GLU A 142 -5.35 -16.73 -12.41
CA GLU A 142 -5.27 -16.93 -13.87
C GLU A 142 -4.67 -18.30 -14.25
N ALA A 143 -3.74 -18.85 -13.47
CA ALA A 143 -3.11 -20.16 -13.71
C ALA A 143 -3.84 -21.38 -13.11
N LYS A 144 -4.78 -21.20 -12.18
CA LYS A 144 -5.54 -22.30 -11.55
C LYS A 144 -6.77 -22.74 -12.35
N PHE A 145 -7.24 -21.93 -13.30
CA PHE A 145 -8.28 -22.33 -14.25
C PHE A 145 -7.76 -23.18 -15.43
N THR A 146 -6.47 -23.55 -15.44
CA THR A 146 -5.81 -24.23 -16.57
C THR A 146 -5.25 -25.63 -16.24
N LEU A 147 -5.79 -26.34 -15.24
CA LEU A 147 -5.37 -27.72 -14.93
C LEU A 147 -6.50 -28.76 -14.93
N SER A 148 -7.51 -28.57 -15.78
CA SER A 148 -8.26 -29.70 -16.32
C SER A 148 -8.51 -29.49 -17.80
N SER A 149 -8.00 -30.44 -18.59
CA SER A 149 -8.07 -30.61 -20.04
C SER A 149 -7.34 -29.58 -20.93
N ASN A 150 -6.18 -30.06 -21.40
CA ASN A 150 -5.51 -29.80 -22.67
C ASN A 150 -4.79 -28.46 -22.87
N THR A 151 -3.46 -28.54 -22.76
CA THR A 151 -2.44 -27.77 -23.51
C THR A 151 -2.82 -26.32 -23.86
N ASN A 152 -2.62 -25.40 -22.92
CA ASN A 152 -2.63 -23.96 -23.22
C ASN A 152 -1.20 -23.42 -23.34
N VAL A 153 -0.86 -23.08 -24.57
CA VAL A 153 0.28 -22.26 -24.97
C VAL A 153 0.13 -20.88 -24.32
N ASN A 154 1.17 -20.38 -23.66
CA ASN A 154 1.28 -18.96 -23.28
C ASN A 154 1.17 -18.11 -24.55
N LEU A 155 0.14 -17.26 -24.67
CA LEU A 155 0.09 -16.23 -25.70
C LEU A 155 0.28 -14.83 -25.11
N PRO A 156 1.09 -13.96 -25.76
CA PRO A 156 1.23 -12.56 -25.40
C PRO A 156 -0.08 -11.81 -25.64
N HIS A 157 -0.32 -10.77 -24.83
CA HIS A 157 -1.42 -9.81 -24.91
C HIS A 157 -1.81 -9.44 -26.36
N LEU A 158 -2.76 -10.19 -26.95
CA LEU A 158 -3.25 -9.96 -28.31
C LEU A 158 -4.40 -8.96 -28.22
N SER A 159 -4.22 -7.77 -28.79
CA SER A 159 -5.29 -6.79 -28.98
C SER A 159 -6.49 -7.46 -29.66
N LEU A 160 -7.64 -7.55 -28.98
CA LEU A 160 -8.89 -8.05 -29.57
C LEU A 160 -9.20 -7.26 -30.85
N PRO A 161 -9.53 -7.93 -31.97
CA PRO A 161 -9.88 -7.24 -33.20
C PRO A 161 -11.16 -6.43 -32.99
N THR A 162 -11.19 -5.19 -33.48
CA THR A 162 -12.40 -4.36 -33.45
C THR A 162 -13.28 -4.64 -34.65
N PHE A 163 -14.59 -4.66 -34.46
CA PHE A 163 -15.57 -4.91 -35.52
C PHE A 163 -16.42 -3.67 -35.77
N ASP A 164 -16.36 -3.14 -37.00
CA ASP A 164 -17.05 -1.91 -37.40
C ASP A 164 -18.44 -2.17 -38.03
N GLY A 165 -18.76 -3.43 -38.31
CA GLY A 165 -20.02 -3.85 -38.95
C GLY A 165 -19.90 -4.31 -40.40
N ASP A 166 -18.70 -4.64 -40.90
CA ASP A 166 -18.53 -5.31 -42.20
C ASP A 166 -18.79 -6.84 -42.07
N PRO A 167 -19.87 -7.41 -42.67
CA PRO A 167 -20.15 -8.84 -42.61
C PRO A 167 -18.98 -9.75 -43.05
N ARG A 168 -18.10 -9.27 -43.95
CA ARG A 168 -16.93 -10.04 -44.41
C ARG A 168 -15.93 -10.31 -43.30
N GLN A 169 -15.87 -9.41 -42.31
CA GLN A 169 -14.98 -9.51 -41.17
C GLN A 169 -15.62 -10.25 -39.99
N TRP A 170 -16.95 -10.49 -40.02
CA TRP A 170 -17.69 -11.09 -38.92
C TRP A 170 -17.15 -12.47 -38.54
N ARG A 171 -16.90 -13.35 -39.52
CA ARG A 171 -16.39 -14.70 -39.24
C ARG A 171 -15.04 -14.66 -38.52
N GLN A 172 -14.15 -13.77 -38.93
CA GLN A 172 -12.83 -13.61 -38.32
C GLN A 172 -12.94 -13.00 -36.92
N PHE A 173 -13.70 -11.92 -36.80
CA PHE A 173 -13.97 -11.26 -35.53
C PHE A 173 -14.61 -12.21 -34.52
N TRP A 174 -15.71 -12.88 -34.90
CA TRP A 174 -16.44 -13.81 -34.03
C TRP A 174 -15.57 -15.00 -33.65
N SER A 175 -14.77 -15.56 -34.55
CA SER A 175 -13.87 -16.67 -34.20
C SER A 175 -12.84 -16.26 -33.14
N SER A 176 -12.26 -15.06 -33.29
CA SER A 176 -11.31 -14.51 -32.31
C SER A 176 -11.99 -14.14 -30.99
N PHE A 177 -13.14 -13.45 -31.03
CA PHE A 177 -13.90 -13.07 -29.84
C PHE A 177 -14.45 -14.30 -29.11
N ASN A 178 -14.86 -15.33 -29.85
CA ASN A 178 -15.39 -16.56 -29.29
C ASN A 178 -14.32 -17.27 -28.45
N ALA A 179 -13.13 -17.48 -29.02
CA ALA A 179 -12.02 -18.14 -28.33
C ALA A 179 -11.44 -17.30 -27.17
N ALA A 180 -11.42 -15.97 -27.32
CA ALA A 180 -10.82 -15.08 -26.34
C ALA A 180 -11.77 -14.70 -25.18
N VAL A 181 -13.08 -14.61 -25.42
CA VAL A 181 -14.05 -14.05 -24.47
C VAL A 181 -15.27 -14.97 -24.26
N HIS A 182 -15.92 -15.45 -25.34
CA HIS A 182 -17.17 -16.22 -25.21
C HIS A 182 -16.97 -17.57 -24.50
N THR A 183 -15.90 -18.30 -24.84
CA THR A 183 -15.58 -19.62 -24.26
C THR A 183 -14.97 -19.53 -22.86
N GLN A 184 -14.61 -18.33 -22.39
CA GLN A 184 -14.05 -18.14 -21.05
C GLN A 184 -15.15 -18.20 -19.98
N ALA A 185 -14.83 -18.74 -18.81
CA ALA A 185 -15.73 -18.87 -17.66
C ALA A 185 -15.86 -17.55 -16.87
N ILE A 186 -16.06 -16.42 -17.56
CA ILE A 186 -16.26 -15.09 -16.96
C ILE A 186 -17.74 -14.68 -16.93
N PRO A 187 -18.18 -13.80 -16.03
CA PRO A 187 -19.57 -13.33 -15.96
C PRO A 187 -20.06 -12.72 -17.27
N GLU A 188 -21.33 -12.94 -17.64
CA GLU A 188 -21.92 -12.44 -18.89
C GLU A 188 -21.82 -10.92 -19.02
N ILE A 189 -21.95 -10.18 -17.92
CA ILE A 189 -21.75 -8.73 -17.87
C ILE A 189 -20.32 -8.32 -18.27
N GLN A 190 -19.31 -9.12 -17.93
CA GLN A 190 -17.92 -8.87 -18.35
C GLN A 190 -17.75 -9.19 -19.83
N LYS A 191 -18.33 -10.29 -20.33
CA LYS A 191 -18.34 -10.62 -21.77
C LYS A 191 -19.00 -9.51 -22.59
N LEU A 192 -20.09 -8.94 -22.06
CA LEU A 192 -20.78 -7.83 -22.70
C LEU A 192 -19.95 -6.56 -22.73
N ASN A 193 -19.28 -6.19 -21.63
CA ASN A 193 -18.37 -5.05 -21.61
C ASN A 193 -17.23 -5.20 -22.63
N TYR A 194 -16.63 -6.39 -22.73
CA TYR A 194 -15.64 -6.68 -23.76
C TYR A 194 -16.22 -6.58 -25.17
N LEU A 195 -17.42 -7.11 -25.40
CA LEU A 195 -18.10 -7.00 -26.69
C LEU A 195 -18.32 -5.54 -27.08
N TYR A 196 -18.87 -4.70 -26.19
CA TYR A 196 -19.04 -3.27 -26.44
C TYR A 196 -17.71 -2.56 -26.75
N SER A 197 -16.63 -2.90 -26.04
CA SER A 197 -15.31 -2.29 -26.28
C SER A 197 -14.71 -2.64 -27.65
N CYS A 198 -15.08 -3.79 -28.22
CA CYS A 198 -14.60 -4.23 -29.53
C CYS A 198 -15.47 -3.74 -30.69
N LEU A 199 -16.72 -3.35 -30.42
CA LEU A 199 -17.66 -2.91 -31.45
C LEU A 199 -17.47 -1.42 -31.75
N LYS A 200 -17.44 -1.08 -33.03
CA LYS A 200 -17.35 0.28 -33.54
C LYS A 200 -18.36 0.48 -34.68
N GLY A 201 -18.55 1.72 -35.11
CA GLY A 201 -19.33 2.04 -36.31
C GLY A 201 -20.74 1.43 -36.32
N LYS A 202 -21.09 0.74 -37.40
CA LYS A 202 -22.43 0.17 -37.64
C LYS A 202 -22.77 -0.97 -36.69
N ALA A 203 -21.76 -1.70 -36.22
CA ALA A 203 -21.97 -2.78 -35.27
C ALA A 203 -22.35 -2.26 -33.88
N LEU A 204 -21.66 -1.20 -33.40
CA LEU A 204 -22.01 -0.54 -32.14
C LEU A 204 -23.39 0.12 -32.22
N GLN A 205 -23.71 0.77 -33.35
CA GLN A 205 -25.03 1.36 -33.58
C GLN A 205 -26.16 0.32 -33.60
N ALA A 206 -25.88 -0.92 -34.01
CA ALA A 206 -26.87 -1.99 -34.02
C ALA A 206 -27.32 -2.41 -32.61
N ILE A 207 -26.50 -2.15 -31.60
CA ILE A 207 -26.72 -2.58 -30.21
C ILE A 207 -26.92 -1.41 -29.25
N SER A 208 -26.95 -0.17 -29.76
CA SER A 208 -27.04 1.05 -28.94
C SER A 208 -28.37 1.22 -28.21
N GLY A 209 -29.40 0.42 -28.56
CA GLY A 209 -30.70 0.39 -27.88
C GLY A 209 -30.76 -0.60 -26.72
N TYR A 210 -29.68 -1.30 -26.42
CA TYR A 210 -29.60 -2.26 -25.32
C TYR A 210 -28.68 -1.71 -24.21
N ASP A 211 -29.09 -1.93 -22.96
CA ASP A 211 -28.28 -1.59 -21.79
C ASP A 211 -27.21 -2.65 -21.53
N ILE A 212 -26.09 -2.23 -20.93
CA ILE A 212 -25.02 -3.12 -20.48
C ILE A 212 -25.49 -3.84 -19.21
N ALA A 213 -26.27 -4.90 -19.40
CA ALA A 213 -26.82 -5.76 -18.36
C ALA A 213 -26.57 -7.24 -18.73
N PRO A 214 -26.32 -8.14 -17.75
CA PRO A 214 -25.96 -9.53 -18.05
C PRO A 214 -27.01 -10.23 -18.91
N GLU A 215 -28.30 -9.95 -18.68
CA GLU A 215 -29.43 -10.54 -19.40
C GLU A 215 -29.43 -10.20 -20.90
N ASN A 216 -28.78 -9.09 -21.28
CA ASN A 216 -28.73 -8.62 -22.66
C ASN A 216 -27.59 -9.24 -23.47
N TYR A 217 -26.61 -9.91 -22.84
CA TYR A 217 -25.45 -10.45 -23.54
C TYR A 217 -25.84 -11.44 -24.64
N GLU A 218 -26.65 -12.44 -24.31
CA GLU A 218 -27.09 -13.46 -25.27
C GLU A 218 -28.02 -12.88 -26.35
N VAL A 219 -28.82 -11.86 -26.01
CA VAL A 219 -29.70 -11.17 -26.95
C VAL A 219 -28.88 -10.38 -27.98
N ILE A 220 -27.92 -9.59 -27.51
CA ILE A 220 -27.02 -8.80 -28.36
C ILE A 220 -26.17 -9.71 -29.24
N ARG A 221 -25.66 -10.83 -28.70
CA ARG A 221 -24.88 -11.82 -29.46
C ARG A 221 -25.69 -12.41 -30.61
N LYS A 222 -26.92 -12.87 -30.34
CA LYS A 222 -27.81 -13.42 -31.36
C LYS A 222 -28.12 -12.37 -32.43
N LEU A 223 -28.46 -11.15 -32.03
CA LEU A 223 -28.72 -10.05 -32.95
C LEU A 223 -27.54 -9.77 -33.88
N LEU A 224 -26.31 -9.72 -33.35
CA LEU A 224 -25.12 -9.50 -34.18
C LEU A 224 -24.85 -10.69 -35.11
N ASN A 225 -25.06 -11.91 -34.65
CA ASN A 225 -24.91 -13.11 -35.47
C ASN A 225 -26.00 -13.22 -36.56
N GLU A 226 -27.23 -12.81 -36.28
CA GLU A 226 -28.30 -12.73 -37.29
C GLU A 226 -28.03 -11.62 -38.32
N LYS A 227 -27.48 -10.49 -37.88
CA LYS A 227 -27.24 -9.33 -38.75
C LYS A 227 -25.98 -9.44 -39.61
N TYR A 228 -24.95 -10.10 -39.11
CA TYR A 228 -23.62 -10.16 -39.75
C TYR A 228 -23.11 -11.59 -39.98
N GLY A 229 -23.76 -12.60 -39.41
CA GLY A 229 -23.44 -14.00 -39.63
C GLY A 229 -23.79 -14.48 -41.02
N ASP A 230 -22.87 -15.23 -41.61
CA ASP A 230 -23.08 -15.90 -42.88
C ASP A 230 -24.11 -17.02 -42.69
N HIS A 231 -25.27 -16.88 -43.33
CA HIS A 231 -26.34 -17.89 -43.26
C HIS A 231 -26.03 -19.13 -44.10
N SER A 232 -24.85 -19.22 -44.73
CA SER A 232 -24.48 -20.34 -45.61
C SER A 232 -23.89 -21.57 -44.87
N ILE A 233 -23.97 -21.66 -43.53
CA ILE A 233 -23.44 -22.81 -42.76
C ILE A 233 -24.47 -23.33 -41.73
N ASN A 234 -25.78 -23.18 -41.99
CA ASN A 234 -26.83 -23.77 -41.13
C ASN A 234 -27.54 -24.99 -41.74
N GLU A 235 -27.13 -25.48 -42.92
CA GLU A 235 -27.72 -26.69 -43.54
C GLU A 235 -26.93 -28.00 -43.31
N TYR A 236 -25.76 -27.97 -42.66
CA TYR A 236 -24.93 -29.19 -42.53
C TYR A 236 -24.97 -29.88 -41.16
N TYR A 237 -25.74 -29.36 -40.19
CA TYR A 237 -25.89 -29.97 -38.86
C TYR A 237 -27.34 -30.32 -38.49
N ALA A 238 -28.25 -30.32 -39.47
CA ALA A 238 -29.61 -30.82 -39.31
C ALA A 238 -29.86 -31.99 -40.29
N SER A 239 -29.19 -33.12 -40.08
CA SER A 239 -29.58 -34.45 -40.57
C SER A 239 -28.94 -35.52 -39.70
#